data_AF-A0A922ZVK0-F1
#
_entry.id   AF-A0A922ZVK0-F1
#
_cell.length_a   1.000
_cell.length_b   1.000
_cell.length_c   1.000
_cell.angle_alpha   90.00
_cell.angle_beta   90.00
_cell.angle_gamma   90.00
#
_symmetry.space_group_name_H-M   'P 1'
#
loop_
_entity.id
_entity.type
_entity.pdbx_description
1 polymer ?
#
loop_
_entity_poly.entity_id
_entity_poly.type
_entity_poly.pdbx_seq_one_letter_code
_entity_poly.pdbx_strand_id
1 'polypeptide(L)'
;PLGMAFAFLGVQLAVFGVYMGASFAPNHKGMPILENDTSLDFLHRQILTSRNLKGGWWATVLFGGLNHQVEHHLFPNMPRPALSRAREIVREYSRSMGISYTETGVFRSYGIVIDYLNRVGLSARDPFDCPLVNQFKRS
;
A
#
# COMPACT_ATOMS: atom_id res chain seq x y z
N PRO A 1 14.63 19.82 31.49
CA PRO A 1 15.66 18.82 31.89
C PRO A 1 15.99 17.86 30.72
N LEU A 2 17.26 17.48 30.56
CA LEU A 2 17.73 16.66 29.42
C LEU A 2 17.01 15.31 29.30
N GLY A 3 16.72 14.63 30.40
CA GLY A 3 15.98 13.36 30.39
C GLY A 3 14.59 13.47 29.75
N MET A 4 13.88 14.57 29.98
CA MET A 4 12.58 14.81 29.33
C MET A 4 12.71 15.07 27.83
N ALA A 5 13.79 15.70 27.38
CA ALA A 5 14.05 15.93 25.97
C ALA A 5 14.31 14.61 25.22
N PHE A 6 15.12 13.71 25.79
CA PHE A 6 15.35 12.38 25.22
C PHE A 6 14.10 11.51 25.24
N ALA A 7 13.32 11.53 26.33
CA ALA A 7 12.05 10.82 26.38
C ALA A 7 11.07 11.34 25.31
N PHE A 8 10.97 12.66 25.14
CA PHE A 8 10.17 13.27 24.10
C PHE A 8 10.60 12.81 22.70
N LEU A 9 11.89 12.90 22.38
CA LEU A 9 12.42 12.46 21.09
C LEU A 9 12.16 10.96 20.85
N GLY A 10 12.39 10.12 21.85
CA GLY A 10 12.16 8.68 21.75
C GLY A 10 10.70 8.36 21.44
N VAL A 11 9.76 8.97 22.18
CA VAL A 11 8.32 8.78 21.94
C VAL A 11 7.90 9.34 20.59
N GLN A 12 8.35 10.54 20.25
CA GLN A 12 8.01 11.20 18.98
C GLN A 12 8.49 10.38 17.79
N LEU A 13 9.74 9.91 17.79
CA LEU A 13 10.29 9.07 16.73
C LEU A 13 9.58 7.71 16.64
N ALA A 14 9.28 7.08 17.76
CA ALA A 14 8.58 5.79 17.77
C ALA A 14 7.16 5.93 17.21
N VAL A 15 6.38 6.89 17.71
CA VAL A 15 4.99 7.13 17.27
C VAL A 15 4.98 7.58 15.80
N PHE A 16 5.85 8.52 15.42
CA PHE A 16 5.94 8.99 14.04
C PHE A 16 6.38 7.88 13.08
N GLY A 17 7.37 7.08 13.46
CA GLY A 17 7.85 5.95 12.66
C GLY A 17 6.75 4.91 12.41
N VAL A 18 6.02 4.53 13.46
CA VAL A 18 4.87 3.62 13.35
C VAL A 18 3.79 4.23 12.46
N TYR A 19 3.43 5.50 12.67
CA TYR A 19 2.42 6.20 11.87
C TYR A 19 2.80 6.27 10.37
N MET A 20 4.04 6.64 10.06
CA MET A 20 4.53 6.70 8.68
C MET A 20 4.55 5.30 8.06
N GLY A 21 5.09 4.30 8.75
CA GLY A 21 5.09 2.92 8.27
C GLY A 21 3.68 2.40 7.96
N ALA A 22 2.73 2.67 8.85
CA ALA A 22 1.32 2.35 8.68
C ALA A 22 0.68 3.13 7.50
N SER A 23 1.07 4.38 7.28
CA SER A 23 0.48 5.20 6.20
C SER A 23 0.97 4.80 4.80
N PHE A 24 2.25 4.48 4.63
CA PHE A 24 2.80 4.16 3.30
C PHE A 24 2.64 2.70 2.90
N ALA A 25 2.78 1.78 3.85
CA ALA A 25 2.77 0.35 3.56
C ALA A 25 1.53 -0.12 2.77
N PRO A 26 0.29 0.31 3.06
CA PRO A 26 -0.89 -0.22 2.41
C PRO A 26 -1.04 0.20 0.94
N ASN A 27 -0.30 1.21 0.48
CA ASN A 27 -0.32 1.68 -0.91
C ASN A 27 0.55 0.82 -1.86
N HIS A 28 1.48 0.01 -1.35
CA HIS A 28 2.36 -0.82 -2.18
C HIS A 28 2.50 -2.28 -1.72
N LYS A 29 2.28 -2.60 -0.44
CA LYS A 29 2.45 -3.97 0.06
C LYS A 29 1.37 -4.90 -0.46
N GLY A 30 1.78 -5.94 -1.19
CA GLY A 30 0.88 -6.91 -1.85
C GLY A 30 0.50 -6.50 -3.28
N MET A 31 1.22 -5.54 -3.87
CA MET A 31 1.19 -5.29 -5.31
C MET A 31 2.20 -6.21 -6.02
N PRO A 32 2.03 -6.45 -7.34
CA PRO A 32 2.98 -7.20 -8.15
C PRO A 32 4.43 -6.73 -7.96
N ILE A 33 5.33 -7.69 -7.73
CA ILE A 33 6.77 -7.49 -7.80
C ILE A 33 7.17 -7.81 -9.24
N LEU A 34 7.79 -6.87 -9.93
CA LEU A 34 8.22 -7.05 -11.30
C LEU A 34 9.55 -7.83 -11.30
N GLU A 35 9.67 -8.79 -12.21
CA GLU A 35 10.92 -9.51 -12.43
C GLU A 35 11.96 -8.57 -13.08
N ASN A 36 13.25 -8.89 -12.93
CA ASN A 36 14.34 -8.00 -13.38
C ASN A 36 14.33 -7.75 -14.89
N ASP A 37 13.78 -8.68 -15.68
CA ASP A 37 13.65 -8.60 -17.14
C ASP A 37 12.34 -7.93 -17.60
N THR A 38 11.42 -7.63 -16.68
CA THR A 38 10.13 -7.04 -17.00
C THR A 38 10.27 -5.55 -17.30
N SER A 39 10.25 -5.19 -18.58
CA SER A 39 10.23 -3.80 -19.04
C SER A 39 8.79 -3.26 -19.13
N LEU A 40 8.37 -2.52 -18.12
CA LEU A 40 7.17 -1.67 -18.18
C LEU A 40 7.57 -0.21 -18.36
N ASP A 41 6.79 0.52 -19.17
CA ASP A 41 6.89 1.98 -19.22
C ASP A 41 6.53 2.60 -17.85
N PHE A 42 6.83 3.89 -17.73
CA PHE A 42 6.65 4.62 -16.48
C PHE A 42 5.20 4.57 -15.97
N LEU A 43 4.22 4.76 -16.85
CA LEU A 43 2.81 4.79 -16.48
C LEU A 43 2.36 3.42 -15.96
N HIS A 44 2.62 2.35 -16.72
CA HIS A 44 2.26 1.00 -16.34
C HIS A 44 2.93 0.59 -15.03
N ARG A 45 4.20 0.96 -14.85
CA ARG A 45 4.91 0.70 -13.59
C ARG A 45 4.19 1.35 -12.41
N GLN A 46 3.89 2.65 -12.48
CA GLN A 46 3.23 3.32 -11.35
C GLN A 46 1.83 2.78 -11.07
N ILE A 47 1.03 2.50 -12.10
CA ILE A 47 -0.35 2.01 -11.91
C ILE A 47 -0.36 0.57 -11.40
N LEU A 48 0.50 -0.32 -11.93
CA LEU A 48 0.44 -1.75 -11.62
C LEU A 48 1.17 -2.10 -10.32
N THR A 49 2.20 -1.35 -9.90
CA THR A 49 2.95 -1.64 -8.67
C THR A 49 2.52 -0.79 -7.47
N SER A 50 1.39 -0.08 -7.58
CA SER A 50 0.81 0.69 -6.49
C SER A 50 -0.71 0.58 -6.47
N ARG A 51 -1.32 0.99 -5.35
CA ARG A 51 -2.78 1.08 -5.22
C ARG A 51 -3.16 2.36 -4.51
N ASN A 52 -4.41 2.76 -4.73
CA ASN A 52 -5.03 3.83 -3.95
C ASN A 52 -5.88 3.28 -2.80
N LEU A 53 -5.99 4.08 -1.74
CA LEU A 53 -6.82 3.79 -0.57
C LEU A 53 -8.08 4.66 -0.56
N LYS A 54 -9.22 3.99 -0.43
CA LYS A 54 -10.55 4.59 -0.29
C LYS A 54 -10.91 4.68 1.19
N GLY A 55 -11.49 5.82 1.57
CA GLY A 55 -12.07 6.06 2.88
C GLY A 55 -12.76 7.41 3.04
N GLY A 56 -12.77 8.27 2.01
CA GLY A 56 -13.31 9.63 2.14
C GLY A 56 -12.36 10.55 2.90
N TRP A 57 -12.90 11.62 3.48
CA TRP A 57 -12.11 12.72 4.05
C TRP A 57 -11.16 12.28 5.17
N TRP A 58 -11.58 11.35 6.03
CA TRP A 58 -10.76 10.89 7.16
C TRP A 58 -9.52 10.14 6.67
N ALA A 59 -9.63 9.39 5.56
CA ALA A 59 -8.48 8.74 4.96
C ALA A 59 -7.54 9.78 4.35
N THR A 60 -8.06 10.79 3.66
CA THR A 60 -7.22 11.87 3.14
C THR A 60 -6.43 12.58 4.26
N VAL A 61 -7.07 12.84 5.41
CA VAL A 61 -6.38 13.42 6.58
C VAL A 61 -5.36 12.45 7.16
N LEU A 62 -5.77 11.21 7.44
CA LEU A 62 -4.92 10.20 8.08
C LEU A 62 -3.67 9.89 7.25
N PHE A 63 -3.79 9.81 5.93
CA PHE A 63 -2.68 9.52 5.02
C PHE A 63 -2.01 10.79 4.48
N GLY A 64 -2.44 11.98 4.92
CA GLY A 64 -1.90 13.26 4.47
C GLY A 64 -1.97 13.48 2.95
N GLY A 65 -3.01 12.94 2.29
CA GLY A 65 -3.21 12.94 0.84
C GLY A 65 -2.49 11.84 0.06
N LEU A 66 -1.68 11.01 0.73
CA LEU A 66 -0.92 9.91 0.11
C LEU A 66 -1.72 8.62 -0.03
N ASN A 67 -3.02 8.67 0.26
CA ASN A 67 -3.98 7.64 -0.16
C ASN A 67 -4.17 7.61 -1.70
N HIS A 68 -3.64 8.62 -2.41
CA HIS A 68 -3.60 8.75 -3.86
C HIS A 68 -2.18 8.49 -4.40
N GLN A 69 -1.63 7.31 -4.08
CA GLN A 69 -0.24 6.95 -4.37
C GLN A 69 0.06 6.88 -5.87
N VAL A 70 -0.88 6.33 -6.66
CA VAL A 70 -0.71 6.22 -8.12
C VAL A 70 -0.45 7.60 -8.71
N GLU A 71 -1.31 8.58 -8.36
CA GLU A 71 -1.20 9.94 -8.87
C GLU A 71 -0.01 10.68 -8.28
N HIS A 72 0.33 10.43 -7.01
CA HIS A 72 1.51 11.02 -6.39
C HIS A 72 2.79 10.62 -7.14
N HIS A 73 2.88 9.38 -7.63
CA HIS A 73 4.02 8.93 -8.41
C HIS A 73 3.98 9.40 -9.86
N LEU A 74 2.79 9.46 -10.48
CA LEU A 74 2.64 9.97 -11.84
C LEU A 74 2.91 11.49 -11.93
N PHE A 75 2.54 12.23 -10.88
CA PHE A 75 2.62 13.69 -10.83
C PHE A 75 3.27 14.17 -9.52
N PRO A 76 4.57 13.93 -9.30
CA PRO A 76 5.23 14.20 -8.01
C PRO A 76 5.22 15.68 -7.60
N ASN A 77 5.14 16.58 -8.58
CA ASN A 77 5.07 18.03 -8.36
C ASN A 77 3.63 18.54 -8.16
N MET A 78 2.62 17.69 -8.28
CA MET A 78 1.23 18.09 -8.09
C MET A 78 0.93 18.32 -6.60
N PRO A 79 0.24 19.42 -6.24
CA PRO A 79 -0.18 19.64 -4.86
C PRO A 79 -1.17 18.55 -4.43
N ARG A 80 -0.97 17.99 -3.22
CA ARG A 80 -1.76 16.85 -2.72
C ARG A 80 -3.29 17.03 -2.80
N PRO A 81 -3.87 18.22 -2.53
CA PRO A 81 -5.32 18.41 -2.69
C PRO A 81 -5.84 18.17 -4.11
N ALA A 82 -5.01 18.34 -5.14
CA ALA A 82 -5.38 18.10 -6.53
C ALA A 82 -5.34 16.61 -6.93
N LEU A 83 -4.68 15.75 -6.14
CA LEU A 83 -4.53 14.32 -6.47
C LEU A 83 -5.87 13.59 -6.53
N SER A 84 -6.87 13.99 -5.73
CA SER A 84 -8.21 13.38 -5.81
C SER A 84 -8.86 13.60 -7.18
N ARG A 85 -8.62 14.76 -7.83
CA ARG A 85 -9.14 15.05 -9.16
C ARG A 85 -8.32 14.36 -10.24
N ALA A 86 -6.99 14.35 -10.10
CA ALA A 86 -6.12 13.59 -10.99
C ALA A 86 -6.48 12.10 -11.00
N ARG A 87 -6.85 11.55 -9.84
CA ARG A 87 -7.30 10.15 -9.70
C ARG A 87 -8.48 9.81 -10.60
N GLU A 88 -9.46 10.69 -10.69
CA GLU A 88 -10.62 10.46 -11.55
C GLU A 88 -10.20 10.31 -13.01
N ILE A 89 -9.28 11.18 -13.46
CA ILE A 89 -8.73 11.19 -14.81
C ILE A 89 -7.89 9.94 -15.07
N VAL A 90 -6.95 9.62 -14.17
CA VAL A 90 -6.06 8.45 -14.31
C VAL A 90 -6.86 7.14 -14.30
N ARG A 91 -7.86 7.02 -13.43
CA ARG A 91 -8.73 5.84 -13.37
C ARG A 91 -9.52 5.67 -14.67
N GLU A 92 -10.07 6.75 -15.21
CA GLU A 92 -10.79 6.73 -16.49
C GLU A 92 -9.87 6.34 -17.65
N TYR A 93 -8.69 6.96 -17.72
CA TYR A 93 -7.68 6.63 -18.73
C TYR A 93 -7.22 5.18 -18.65
N SER A 94 -6.98 4.67 -17.44
CA SER A 94 -6.61 3.27 -17.21
C SER A 94 -7.70 2.33 -17.74
N ARG A 95 -8.97 2.66 -17.49
CA ARG A 95 -10.10 1.90 -18.02
C ARG A 95 -10.15 1.90 -19.54
N SER A 96 -9.96 3.05 -20.19
CA SER A 96 -9.97 3.12 -21.67
C SER A 96 -8.80 2.35 -22.30
N MET A 97 -7.69 2.20 -21.58
CA MET A 97 -6.50 1.48 -22.03
C MET A 97 -6.47 0.00 -21.59
N GLY A 98 -7.47 -0.46 -20.83
CA GLY A 98 -7.48 -1.82 -20.27
C GLY A 98 -6.43 -2.07 -19.17
N ILE A 99 -5.89 -1.02 -18.55
CA ILE A 99 -4.89 -1.11 -17.48
C ILE A 99 -5.60 -1.32 -16.14
N SER A 100 -5.17 -2.32 -15.37
CA SER A 100 -5.74 -2.62 -14.06
C SER A 100 -5.36 -1.56 -13.03
N TYR A 101 -6.30 -0.67 -12.72
CA TYR A 101 -6.14 0.35 -11.69
C TYR A 101 -6.69 -0.14 -10.34
N THR A 102 -5.81 -0.34 -9.36
CA THR A 102 -6.17 -0.99 -8.09
C THR A 102 -6.58 0.01 -7.01
N GLU A 103 -7.76 -0.19 -6.43
CA GLU A 103 -8.25 0.56 -5.28
C GLU A 103 -8.85 -0.34 -4.21
N THR A 104 -8.55 -0.05 -2.95
CA THR A 104 -9.11 -0.82 -1.83
C THR A 104 -9.51 0.09 -0.67
N GLY A 105 -10.42 -0.37 0.19
CA GLY A 105 -10.70 0.32 1.44
C GLY A 105 -9.53 0.21 2.40
N VAL A 106 -9.29 1.24 3.22
CA VAL A 106 -8.19 1.27 4.20
C VAL A 106 -8.17 0.00 5.07
N PHE A 107 -9.29 -0.35 5.71
CA PHE A 107 -9.39 -1.52 6.58
C PHE A 107 -9.14 -2.83 5.81
N ARG A 108 -9.66 -2.93 4.58
CA ARG A 108 -9.43 -4.08 3.71
C ARG A 108 -7.95 -4.22 3.35
N SER A 109 -7.26 -3.11 3.10
CA SER A 109 -5.81 -3.12 2.81
C SER A 109 -5.02 -3.70 3.97
N TYR A 110 -5.31 -3.27 5.20
CA TYR A 110 -4.68 -3.84 6.40
C TYR A 110 -5.05 -5.30 6.62
N GLY A 111 -6.32 -5.66 6.39
CA GLY A 111 -6.76 -7.06 6.45
C GLY A 111 -5.96 -7.97 5.51
N ILE A 112 -5.70 -7.53 4.27
CA ILE A 112 -4.87 -8.28 3.31
C ILE A 112 -3.44 -8.47 3.84
N VAL A 113 -2.83 -7.42 4.42
CA VAL A 113 -1.47 -7.50 4.96
C VAL A 113 -1.41 -8.45 6.16
N ILE A 114 -2.37 -8.36 7.08
CA ILE A 114 -2.44 -9.23 8.27
C ILE A 114 -2.68 -10.68 7.85
N ASP A 115 -3.62 -10.93 6.93
CA ASP A 115 -3.90 -12.27 6.42
C ASP A 115 -2.66 -12.89 5.76
N TYR A 116 -1.94 -12.11 4.95
CA TYR A 116 -0.68 -12.57 4.34
C TYR A 116 0.38 -12.90 5.40
N LEU A 117 0.60 -12.04 6.39
CA LEU A 117 1.55 -12.27 7.48
C LEU A 117 1.17 -13.49 8.32
N ASN A 118 -0.12 -13.68 8.61
CA ASN A 118 -0.62 -14.87 9.28
C ASN A 118 -0.38 -16.11 8.43
N ARG A 119 -0.65 -16.06 7.13
CA ARG A 119 -0.43 -17.18 6.22
C ARG A 119 1.04 -17.61 6.20
N VAL A 120 1.96 -16.68 5.95
CA VAL A 120 3.40 -17.00 5.86
C VAL A 120 3.98 -17.34 7.23
N GLY A 121 3.58 -16.62 8.28
CA GLY A 121 4.07 -16.82 9.65
C GLY A 121 3.57 -18.13 10.28
N LEU A 122 2.33 -18.55 9.98
CA LEU A 122 1.81 -19.84 10.41
C LEU A 122 2.34 -20.98 9.52
N SER A 123 2.50 -20.78 8.21
CA SER A 123 3.13 -21.79 7.34
C SER A 123 4.59 -22.05 7.71
N ALA A 124 5.29 -21.06 8.26
CA ALA A 124 6.67 -21.21 8.74
C ALA A 124 6.77 -21.91 10.11
N ARG A 125 5.66 -22.09 10.83
CA ARG A 125 5.65 -22.79 12.12
C ARG A 125 5.60 -24.30 11.99
N ASP A 126 5.19 -24.83 10.84
CA ASP A 126 5.11 -26.26 10.62
C ASP A 126 6.08 -26.69 9.50
N PRO A 127 7.34 -27.02 9.85
CA PRO A 127 8.35 -27.42 8.89
C PRO A 127 8.04 -28.76 8.19
N PHE A 128 6.98 -29.47 8.59
CA PHE A 128 6.56 -30.74 7.99
C PHE A 128 5.27 -30.62 7.16
N ASP A 129 4.70 -29.43 7.02
CA ASP A 129 3.45 -29.21 6.32
C ASP A 129 3.69 -29.15 4.80
N CYS A 130 3.33 -30.24 4.09
CA CYS A 130 3.47 -30.32 2.64
C CYS A 130 2.47 -29.35 1.96
N PRO A 131 2.94 -28.34 1.19
CA PRO A 131 2.05 -27.33 0.58
C PRO A 131 0.98 -27.93 -0.34
N LEU A 132 1.27 -29.08 -0.96
CA LEU A 132 0.37 -29.79 -1.88
C LEU A 132 -0.90 -30.28 -1.15
N VAL A 133 -0.76 -30.81 0.07
CA VAL A 133 -1.89 -31.37 0.84
C VAL A 133 -2.89 -30.29 1.25
N ASN A 134 -2.41 -29.07 1.54
CA ASN A 134 -3.26 -27.94 1.90
C ASN A 134 -4.04 -27.34 0.72
N GLN A 135 -3.58 -27.54 -0.52
CA GLN A 135 -4.35 -27.15 -1.72
C GLN A 135 -5.54 -28.08 -1.96
N PHE A 136 -5.37 -29.39 -1.76
CA PHE A 136 -6.45 -30.37 -1.94
C PHE A 136 -7.50 -30.37 -0.82
N LYS A 137 -7.17 -29.90 0.40
CA LYS A 137 -8.14 -29.78 1.49
C LYS A 137 -9.09 -28.57 1.36
N ARG A 138 -8.82 -27.64 0.45
CA ARG A 138 -9.60 -26.38 0.28
C ARG A 138 -10.53 -26.38 -0.94
N SER A 139 -10.59 -27.47 -1.72
CA SER A 139 -11.59 -27.71 -2.78
C SER A 139 -12.76 -28.52 -2.25
#